data_AF-A0A844E7D8-F1
#
_entry.id   AF-A0A844E7D8-F1
#
_cell.length_a   1.000
_cell.length_b   1.000
_cell.length_c   1.000
_cell.angle_alpha   90.00
_cell.angle_beta   90.00
_cell.angle_gamma   90.00
#
_symmetry.space_group_name_H-M   'P 1'
#
loop_
_entity.id
_entity.type
_entity.pdbx_description
1 polymer ?
#
loop_
_entity_poly.entity_id
_entity_poly.type
_entity_poly.pdbx_seq_one_letter_code
_entity_poly.pdbx_strand_id
1 'polypeptide(L)' 'EQAYNSCAGVLHSCKDVPHRLVQEAAEKCVEANACKYSYFKKVLSMVQNNHSSSAINGTGKLPSHTNIRGKEAYK' A
#
# COMPACT_ATOMS: atom_id res chain seq x y z
N GLU A 1 13.30 -10.79 -25.95
CA GLU A 1 13.27 -9.41 -25.41
C GLU A 1 12.04 -9.08 -24.55
N GLN A 2 10.82 -9.50 -24.93
CA GLN A 2 9.57 -9.11 -24.25
C GLN A 2 9.47 -9.50 -22.75
N ALA A 3 10.02 -10.67 -22.37
CA ALA A 3 10.05 -11.11 -20.98
C ALA A 3 10.95 -10.21 -20.10
N TYR A 4 12.09 -9.79 -20.65
CA TYR A 4 13.02 -8.89 -19.96
C TYR A 4 12.36 -7.54 -19.67
N ASN A 5 11.75 -6.92 -20.68
CA ASN A 5 11.05 -5.65 -20.53
C ASN A 5 9.89 -5.74 -19.52
N SER A 6 9.23 -6.89 -19.46
CA SER A 6 8.18 -7.15 -18.46
C SER A 6 8.75 -7.20 -17.04
N CYS A 7 9.84 -7.94 -16.81
CA CYS A 7 10.51 -7.99 -15.51
C CYS A 7 11.08 -6.63 -15.10
N ALA A 8 11.73 -5.92 -16.02
CA ALA A 8 12.24 -4.57 -15.78
C ALA A 8 11.10 -3.62 -15.37
N GLY A 9 9.94 -3.71 -16.03
CA GLY A 9 8.74 -2.95 -15.67
C GLY A 9 8.19 -3.27 -14.28
N VAL A 10 8.21 -4.55 -13.86
CA VAL A 10 7.84 -4.96 -12.50
C VAL A 10 8.79 -4.35 -11.47
N LEU A 11 10.11 -4.47 -11.68
CA LEU A 11 11.13 -3.92 -10.78
C LEU A 11 10.98 -2.40 -10.64
N HIS A 12 10.79 -1.70 -11.76
CA HIS A 12 10.59 -0.26 -11.75
C HIS A 12 9.33 0.15 -10.97
N SER A 13 8.25 -0.62 -11.10
CA SER A 13 6.99 -0.35 -10.38
C SER A 13 7.10 -0.54 -8.86
N CYS A 14 8.14 -1.24 -8.38
CA CYS A 14 8.35 -1.49 -6.96
C CYS A 14 9.28 -0.47 -6.29
N LYS A 15 9.96 0.40 -7.05
CA LYS A 15 11.02 1.29 -6.54
C LYS A 15 10.56 2.22 -5.41
N ASP A 16 9.39 2.82 -5.57
CA ASP A 16 8.83 3.81 -4.64
C ASP A 16 7.66 3.25 -3.82
N VAL A 17 7.51 1.92 -3.79
CA VAL A 17 6.40 1.25 -3.11
C VAL A 17 6.90 0.49 -1.88
N PRO A 18 6.24 0.62 -0.71
CA PRO A 18 6.61 -0.15 0.47
C PRO A 18 6.60 -1.66 0.20
N HIS A 19 7.62 -2.36 0.70
CA HIS A 19 7.80 -3.79 0.48
C HIS A 19 6.57 -4.61 0.87
N ARG A 20 5.88 -4.21 1.94
CA ARG A 20 4.64 -4.87 2.40
C ARG A 20 3.53 -4.87 1.35
N LEU A 21 3.35 -3.76 0.63
CA LEU A 21 2.32 -3.64 -0.42
C LEU A 21 2.72 -4.41 -1.68
N VAL A 22 4.02 -4.40 -2.00
CA VAL A 22 4.58 -5.18 -3.11
C VAL A 22 4.38 -6.69 -2.86
N GLN A 23 4.65 -7.14 -1.64
CA GLN A 23 4.47 -8.53 -1.23
C GLN A 23 3.00 -8.96 -1.31
N GLU A 24 2.08 -8.16 -0.76
CA GLU A 24 0.64 -8.45 -0.85
C GLU A 24 0.16 -8.53 -2.31
N ALA A 25 0.65 -7.63 -3.18
CA ALA A 25 0.34 -7.70 -4.60
C ALA A 25 0.93 -8.94 -5.28
N ALA A 26 2.14 -9.34 -4.90
CA ALA A 26 2.79 -10.53 -5.44
C ALA A 26 2.08 -11.83 -5.02
N GLU A 27 1.70 -11.96 -3.74
CA GLU A 27 0.93 -13.10 -3.22
C GLU A 27 -0.37 -13.28 -4.03
N LYS A 28 -1.15 -12.20 -4.20
CA LYS A 28 -2.38 -12.23 -5.01
C LYS A 28 -2.14 -12.65 -6.46
N CYS A 29 -1.01 -12.25 -7.05
CA CYS A 29 -0.67 -12.66 -8.41
C CYS A 29 -0.33 -14.15 -8.51
N VAL A 30 0.34 -14.71 -7.50
CA VAL A 30 0.67 -16.14 -7.41
C VAL A 30 -0.59 -16.97 -7.17
N GLU A 31 -1.45 -16.56 -6.25
CA GLU A 31 -2.74 -17.22 -5.97
C GLU A 31 -3.66 -17.26 -7.19
N ALA A 32 -3.67 -16.18 -7.99
CA ALA A 32 -4.43 -16.10 -9.23
C ALA A 32 -3.74 -16.78 -10.44
N ASN A 33 -2.56 -17.39 -10.24
CA ASN A 33 -1.70 -17.95 -11.28
C ASN A 33 -1.45 -16.98 -12.46
N ALA A 34 -1.31 -15.69 -12.16
CA ALA A 34 -1.29 -14.60 -13.12
C ALA A 34 -0.08 -13.66 -12.91
N CYS A 35 1.14 -14.18 -13.12
CA CYS A 35 2.39 -13.45 -12.88
C CYS A 35 2.85 -12.55 -14.05
N LYS A 36 1.91 -11.98 -14.82
CA LYS A 36 2.23 -11.07 -15.94
C LYS A 36 2.32 -9.63 -15.44
N TYR A 37 3.24 -8.84 -16.01
CA TYR A 37 3.42 -7.41 -15.67
C TYR A 37 2.12 -6.61 -15.69
N SER A 38 1.27 -6.80 -16.71
CA SER A 38 -0.01 -6.08 -16.83
C SER A 38 -0.99 -6.41 -15.72
N TYR A 39 -0.99 -7.66 -15.23
CA TYR A 39 -1.83 -8.08 -14.10
C TYR A 39 -1.25 -7.56 -12.78
N PHE A 40 0.05 -7.74 -12.56
CA PHE A 40 0.76 -7.22 -11.39
C PHE A 40 0.55 -5.71 -11.21
N LYS A 41 0.66 -4.93 -12.29
CA LYS A 41 0.42 -3.47 -12.27
C LYS A 41 -1.00 -3.12 -11.81
N LYS A 42 -2.02 -3.88 -12.24
CA LYS A 42 -3.41 -3.66 -11.82
C LYS A 42 -3.60 -3.98 -10.34
N VAL A 43 -3.07 -5.12 -9.89
CA VAL A 43 -3.17 -5.56 -8.48
C VAL A 43 -2.41 -4.59 -7.56
N LEU A 44 -1.20 -4.17 -7.93
CA LEU A 44 -0.41 -3.22 -7.15
C LEU A 44 -1.15 -1.89 -6.98
N SER A 45 -1.71 -1.35 -8.06
CA SER A 45 -2.53 -0.14 -8.00
C SER A 45 -3.75 -0.33 -7.08
N MET A 46 -4.43 -1.48 -7.16
CA MET A 46 -5.56 -1.77 -6.28
C MET A 46 -5.13 -1.83 -4.80
N VAL A 47 -4.04 -2.52 -4.47
CA VAL A 47 -3.52 -2.61 -3.09
C VAL A 47 -3.14 -1.24 -2.55
N GLN A 48 -2.46 -0.42 -3.36
CA GLN A 48 -2.12 0.96 -2.99
C GLN A 48 -3.37 1.79 -2.71
N ASN A 49 -4.37 1.76 -3.60
CA ASN A 49 -5.62 2.50 -3.41
C ASN A 49 -6.38 2.09 -2.15
N ASN A 50 -6.45 0.79 -1.84
CA ASN A 50 -7.09 0.29 -0.61
C ASN A 50 -6.37 0.77 0.65
N HIS A 51 -5.04 0.85 0.61
CA HIS A 51 -4.25 1.37 1.72
C HIS A 51 -4.31 2.90 1.83
N SER A 52 -4.40 3.62 0.71
CA SER A 52 -4.59 5.07 0.69
C SER A 52 -5.97 5.47 1.20
N SER A 53 -7.03 4.74 0.84
CA SER A 53 -8.38 4.98 1.33
C SER A 53 -8.53 4.62 2.82
N SER A 54 -7.78 3.62 3.30
CA SER A 54 -7.74 3.27 4.73
C SER A 54 -6.94 4.25 5.58
N ALA A 55 -5.98 4.98 4.99
CA ALA A 55 -5.19 5.98 5.71
C ALA A 55 -5.95 7.28 6.00
N ILE A 56 -7.12 7.48 5.38
CA ILE A 56 -7.80 8.78 5.35
C ILE A 56 -9.30 8.58 5.62
N ASN A 57 -9.66 8.56 6.90
CA ASN A 57 -10.81 9.35 7.35
C ASN A 57 -10.53 10.83 7.04
N GLY A 58 -10.59 11.21 5.77
CA GLY A 58 -10.71 12.54 5.12
C GLY A 58 -9.89 13.77 5.55
N THR A 59 -9.44 13.83 6.78
CA THR A 59 -8.91 15.03 7.43
C THR A 59 -7.65 14.60 8.16
N GLY A 60 -6.53 15.30 7.99
CA GLY A 60 -5.31 15.09 8.77
C GLY A 60 -5.47 15.45 10.26
N LYS A 61 -6.63 15.13 10.84
CA LYS A 61 -6.99 15.39 12.22
C LYS A 61 -6.77 14.11 13.01
N LEU A 62 -5.76 14.14 13.86
CA LEU A 62 -5.54 13.13 14.89
C LEU A 62 -6.86 12.86 15.62
N PRO A 63 -7.14 11.61 16.02
CA PRO A 63 -8.36 11.28 16.75
C PRO A 63 -8.48 12.18 17.98
N SER A 64 -9.67 12.78 18.15
CA SER A 64 -9.95 13.62 19.30
C SER A 64 -9.89 12.77 20.56
N HIS A 65 -8.89 13.00 21.40
CA HIS A 65 -8.77 12.33 22.70
C HIS A 65 -9.15 13.31 23.81
N THR A 66 -9.87 12.81 24.81
CA THR A 66 -10.12 13.55 26.04
C THR A 66 -8.87 13.47 26.91
N ASN A 67 -8.53 14.57 27.60
CA ASN A 67 -7.41 14.59 28.53
C ASN A 67 -7.64 13.61 29.68
N ILE A 68 -6.91 12.48 29.68
CA ILE A 68 -7.06 11.41 30.70
C ILE A 68 -6.41 11.75 32.05
N ARG A 69 -5.50 12.74 32.09
CA ARG A 69 -4.75 13.11 33.30
C ARG A 69 -5.48 14.10 34.19
N GLY A 70 -6.56 14.71 33.70
CA GLY A 70 -7.32 15.74 34.42
C GLY A 70 -6.56 17.08 34.53
N LYS A 71 -7.29 18.18 34.78
CA LYS A 71 -6.68 19.53 34.90
C LYS A 71 -5.69 19.65 36.06
N GLU A 72 -5.81 18.81 37.07
CA GLU A 72 -4.95 18.77 38.25
C GLU A 72 -3.49 18.41 37.92
N ALA A 73 -3.23 17.75 36.77
CA ALA A 73 -1.89 17.32 36.36
C ALA A 73 -1.02 18.43 35.72
N TYR A 74 -1.56 19.65 35.57
CA TYR A 74 -0.85 20.81 35.02
C TYR A 74 -0.49 21.84 36.10
N LYS A 75 -0.52 21.45 37.38
CA LYS A 75 0.00 22.26 38.50
C LYS A 75 1.52 22.23 38.56
#